data_AF-A0A1H3H5B3-F1
#
_entry.id   AF-A0A1H3H5B3-F1
#
_cell.length_a   1.000
_cell.length_b   1.000
_cell.length_c   1.000
_cell.angle_alpha   90.00
_cell.angle_beta   90.00
_cell.angle_gamma   90.00
#
_symmetry.space_group_name_H-M   'P 1'
#
loop_
_entity.id
_entity.type
_entity.pdbx_description
1 polymer ?
#
loop_
_entity_poly.entity_id
_entity_poly.type
_entity_poly.pdbx_seq_one_letter_code
_entity_poly.pdbx_strand_id
1 'polypeptide(L)'
;MQKPKHHFGYTKPLCNIMKMRQTIIFILTIIFFSCQNDLDKNKQVFQNILGEKKTNAINSLVTDFEKNLKKNYPELKIEKAYEKYLTEIISDSTTDFEKFKFQSPKTETKLNKSGLWNELYLKDENGLLMINKTGQYLRALDYVGETDKFVKEYYENREAAGMIRQELIVRGILKSNPNFNDYFHKRIVVIEFTF
;
A
#
# COMPACT_ATOMS: atom_id res chain seq x y z
N MET A 1 83.57 -39.63 -23.18
CA MET A 1 84.81 -38.84 -23.32
C MET A 1 84.49 -37.38 -23.03
N GLN A 2 85.39 -36.69 -22.31
CA GLN A 2 85.52 -35.23 -22.07
C GLN A 2 84.48 -34.44 -21.23
N LYS A 3 84.94 -34.00 -20.05
CA LYS A 3 84.57 -32.79 -19.25
C LYS A 3 85.11 -31.51 -19.95
N PRO A 4 84.65 -30.26 -19.70
CA PRO A 4 84.81 -29.46 -18.43
C PRO A 4 83.60 -28.53 -18.09
N LYS A 5 83.29 -28.13 -16.83
CA LYS A 5 83.88 -27.17 -15.85
C LYS A 5 83.91 -25.67 -16.25
N HIS A 6 83.60 -24.83 -15.24
CA HIS A 6 83.70 -23.34 -15.09
C HIS A 6 82.41 -22.54 -15.40
N HIS A 7 82.01 -21.45 -14.72
CA HIS A 7 82.48 -20.70 -13.54
C HIS A 7 81.38 -19.68 -13.11
N PHE A 8 81.34 -19.32 -11.82
CA PHE A 8 81.03 -18.01 -11.21
C PHE A 8 79.82 -17.14 -11.61
N GLY A 9 79.13 -16.60 -10.59
CA GLY A 9 78.41 -15.34 -10.70
C GLY A 9 77.38 -15.08 -9.59
N TYR A 10 77.76 -14.32 -8.56
CA TYR A 10 76.85 -13.73 -7.57
C TYR A 10 76.01 -12.60 -8.21
N THR A 11 74.77 -12.41 -7.76
CA THR A 11 74.19 -11.10 -7.36
C THR A 11 72.76 -11.28 -6.81
N LYS A 12 72.53 -10.77 -5.59
CA LYS A 12 71.18 -10.49 -5.06
C LYS A 12 70.64 -9.22 -5.74
N PRO A 13 69.31 -9.08 -5.81
CA PRO A 13 68.68 -7.81 -5.52
C PRO A 13 67.80 -7.93 -4.27
N LEU A 14 68.13 -7.09 -3.29
CA LEU A 14 67.19 -6.61 -2.30
C LEU A 14 66.10 -5.81 -3.03
N CYS A 15 64.84 -6.18 -2.89
CA CYS A 15 63.73 -5.27 -3.15
C CYS A 15 62.66 -5.40 -2.07
N ASN A 16 62.73 -4.43 -1.16
CA ASN A 16 61.64 -3.78 -0.43
C ASN A 16 60.50 -4.62 0.15
N ILE A 17 60.50 -4.60 1.49
CA ILE A 17 59.34 -4.59 2.38
C ILE A 17 58.22 -3.74 1.74
N MET A 18 57.14 -4.39 1.30
CA MET A 18 55.89 -3.69 1.00
C MET A 18 54.90 -3.93 2.14
N LYS A 19 54.48 -2.80 2.72
CA LYS A 19 53.68 -2.65 3.93
C LYS A 19 52.37 -3.43 3.88
N MET A 20 52.11 -4.16 4.95
CA MET A 20 50.76 -4.56 5.38
C MET A 20 49.92 -3.29 5.60
N ARG A 21 48.98 -2.99 4.71
CA ARG A 21 47.99 -1.91 4.87
C ARG A 21 46.67 -2.27 4.18
N GLN A 22 45.72 -2.71 5.01
CA GLN A 22 44.28 -2.43 4.93
C GLN A 22 43.65 -2.25 3.53
N THR A 23 43.08 -3.32 2.96
CA THR A 23 41.77 -3.22 2.25
C THR A 23 41.08 -4.59 2.16
N ILE A 24 40.70 -5.15 3.32
CA ILE A 24 39.59 -6.14 3.39
C ILE A 24 38.37 -5.37 3.89
N ILE A 25 37.81 -4.48 3.08
CA ILE A 25 36.50 -3.85 3.31
C ILE A 25 35.83 -3.64 1.95
N PHE A 26 35.46 -4.72 1.27
CA PHE A 26 34.56 -4.64 0.11
C PHE A 26 33.51 -5.78 0.07
N ILE A 27 33.45 -6.61 1.11
CA ILE A 27 32.52 -7.76 1.20
C ILE A 27 31.46 -7.56 2.32
N LEU A 28 31.51 -6.45 3.08
CA LEU A 28 30.54 -6.16 4.15
C LEU A 28 29.33 -5.32 3.71
N THR A 29 29.26 -4.87 2.45
CA THR A 29 28.16 -4.02 1.96
C THR A 29 27.04 -4.79 1.24
N ILE A 30 27.16 -6.12 1.06
CA ILE A 30 26.19 -6.91 0.26
C ILE A 30 25.04 -7.50 1.12
N ILE A 31 25.04 -7.34 2.45
CA ILE A 31 24.07 -8.02 3.36
C ILE A 31 22.88 -7.12 3.79
N PHE A 32 22.53 -6.06 3.05
CA PHE A 32 21.36 -5.20 3.39
C PHE A 32 20.18 -5.27 2.43
N PHE A 33 20.24 -6.06 1.36
CA PHE A 33 19.06 -6.32 0.50
C PHE A 33 18.57 -7.75 0.69
N SER A 34 17.60 -7.96 1.59
CA SER A 34 16.44 -8.84 1.35
C SER A 34 15.79 -9.29 2.67
N CYS A 35 15.12 -8.35 3.32
CA CYS A 35 13.85 -8.65 3.97
C CYS A 35 12.94 -7.45 3.70
N GLN A 36 12.46 -7.34 2.45
CA GLN A 36 11.30 -6.48 2.22
C GLN A 36 10.13 -7.17 2.91
N ASN A 37 9.54 -6.53 3.92
CA ASN A 37 8.33 -7.05 4.55
C ASN A 37 7.18 -7.10 3.54
N ASP A 38 6.21 -7.99 3.78
CA ASP A 38 5.08 -8.18 2.86
C ASP A 38 4.31 -6.89 2.61
N LEU A 39 4.18 -6.03 3.63
CA LEU A 39 3.49 -4.75 3.51
C LEU A 39 4.12 -3.85 2.43
N ASP A 40 5.45 -3.73 2.40
CA ASP A 40 6.12 -2.87 1.44
C ASP A 40 6.14 -3.48 0.03
N LYS A 41 6.28 -4.81 -0.07
CA LYS A 41 6.09 -5.54 -1.34
C LYS A 41 4.69 -5.30 -1.89
N ASN A 42 3.68 -5.43 -1.03
CA ASN A 42 2.28 -5.20 -1.36
C ASN A 42 2.03 -3.76 -1.81
N LYS A 43 2.59 -2.76 -1.12
CA LYS A 43 2.50 -1.34 -1.55
C LYS A 43 3.08 -1.14 -2.94
N GLN A 44 4.24 -1.72 -3.22
CA GLN A 44 4.90 -1.60 -4.52
C GLN A 44 4.06 -2.25 -5.63
N VAL A 45 3.58 -3.48 -5.42
CA VAL A 45 2.76 -4.18 -6.42
C VAL A 45 1.42 -3.47 -6.63
N PHE A 46 0.77 -3.03 -5.56
CA PHE A 46 -0.46 -2.25 -5.63
C PHE A 46 -0.26 -0.97 -6.46
N GLN A 47 0.80 -0.22 -6.20
CA GLN A 47 1.11 0.99 -6.96
C GLN A 47 1.46 0.69 -8.43
N ASN A 48 2.14 -0.42 -8.71
CA ASN A 48 2.47 -0.83 -10.08
C ASN A 48 1.22 -1.22 -10.88
N ILE A 49 0.28 -1.95 -10.26
CA ILE A 49 -0.97 -2.38 -10.91
C ILE A 49 -1.90 -1.18 -11.13
N LEU A 50 -2.08 -0.34 -10.11
CA LEU A 50 -3.06 0.75 -10.13
C LEU A 50 -2.52 2.01 -10.84
N GLY A 51 -1.21 2.21 -10.80
CA GLY A 51 -0.52 3.38 -11.33
C GLY A 51 -0.50 4.56 -10.36
N GLU A 52 0.57 5.34 -10.45
CA GLU A 52 0.85 6.45 -9.53
C GLU A 52 -0.28 7.48 -9.43
N LYS A 53 -0.86 7.90 -10.56
CA LYS A 53 -1.92 8.92 -10.57
C LYS A 53 -3.14 8.52 -9.75
N LYS A 54 -3.55 7.26 -9.85
CA LYS A 54 -4.72 6.69 -9.16
C LYS A 54 -4.41 6.43 -7.69
N THR A 55 -3.23 5.87 -7.39
CA THR A 55 -2.73 5.74 -6.01
C THR A 55 -2.69 7.09 -5.30
N ASN A 56 -2.23 8.14 -5.99
CA ASN A 56 -2.21 9.50 -5.46
C ASN A 56 -3.61 10.10 -5.26
N ALA A 57 -4.62 9.68 -6.02
CA ALA A 57 -6.01 10.07 -5.76
C ALA A 57 -6.54 9.40 -4.48
N ILE A 58 -6.27 8.10 -4.27
CA ILE A 58 -6.60 7.41 -3.02
C ILE A 58 -5.91 8.08 -1.82
N ASN A 59 -4.62 8.46 -1.95
CA ASN A 59 -3.90 9.16 -0.89
C ASN A 59 -4.59 10.48 -0.49
N SER A 60 -5.10 11.22 -1.46
CA SER A 60 -5.86 12.45 -1.20
C SER A 60 -7.21 12.18 -0.54
N LEU A 61 -7.92 11.13 -0.96
CA LEU A 61 -9.16 10.69 -0.29
C LEU A 61 -8.91 10.35 1.18
N VAL A 62 -7.87 9.55 1.48
CA VAL A 62 -7.50 9.20 2.87
C VAL A 62 -7.16 10.44 3.67
N THR A 63 -6.40 11.37 3.09
CA THR A 63 -6.03 12.62 3.78
C THR A 63 -7.25 13.46 4.15
N ASP A 64 -8.19 13.63 3.21
CA ASP A 64 -9.44 14.36 3.46
C ASP A 64 -10.32 13.65 4.50
N PHE A 65 -10.39 12.31 4.43
CA PHE A 65 -11.12 11.50 5.40
C PHE A 65 -10.55 11.65 6.81
N GLU A 66 -9.23 11.45 6.99
CA GLU A 66 -8.60 11.58 8.31
C GLU A 66 -8.65 13.03 8.84
N LYS A 67 -8.67 14.04 7.95
CA LYS A 67 -8.92 15.43 8.34
C LYS A 67 -10.36 15.62 8.86
N ASN A 68 -11.35 15.03 8.20
CA ASN A 68 -12.72 15.02 8.66
C ASN A 68 -12.85 14.30 10.02
N LEU A 69 -12.20 13.14 10.19
CA LEU A 69 -12.15 12.45 11.48
C LEU A 69 -11.59 13.32 12.60
N LYS A 70 -10.45 13.99 12.38
CA LYS A 70 -9.86 14.90 13.37
C LYS A 70 -10.75 16.09 13.71
N LYS A 71 -11.52 16.60 12.75
CA LYS A 71 -12.49 17.67 12.97
C LYS A 71 -13.65 17.20 13.86
N ASN A 72 -14.20 16.02 13.60
CA ASN A 72 -15.40 15.52 14.27
C ASN A 72 -15.11 14.76 15.58
N TYR A 73 -13.90 14.23 15.72
CA TYR A 73 -13.47 13.41 16.85
C TYR A 73 -12.06 13.81 17.35
N PRO A 74 -11.84 15.09 17.73
CA PRO A 74 -10.49 15.62 18.01
C PRO A 74 -9.75 14.92 19.15
N GLU A 75 -10.48 14.40 20.14
CA GLU A 75 -9.92 13.73 21.32
C GLU A 75 -9.63 12.22 21.09
N LEU A 76 -10.07 11.66 19.95
CA LEU A 76 -9.88 10.25 19.65
C LEU A 76 -8.60 10.01 18.87
N LYS A 77 -7.92 8.92 19.21
CA LYS A 77 -6.89 8.34 18.33
C LYS A 77 -7.53 7.91 17.00
N ILE A 78 -6.75 7.91 15.94
CA ILE A 78 -7.26 7.74 14.57
C ILE A 78 -8.07 6.44 14.41
N GLU A 79 -7.62 5.35 15.02
CA GLU A 79 -8.29 4.05 14.96
C GLU A 79 -9.66 4.11 15.61
N LYS A 80 -9.77 4.75 16.77
CA LYS A 80 -11.05 4.97 17.45
C LYS A 80 -11.94 5.96 16.71
N ALA A 81 -11.37 6.92 16.00
CA ALA A 81 -12.13 7.81 15.15
C ALA A 81 -12.72 7.08 13.92
N TYR A 82 -11.98 6.14 13.31
CA TYR A 82 -12.51 5.26 12.25
C TYR A 82 -13.66 4.37 12.76
N GLU A 83 -13.47 3.68 13.89
CA GLU A 83 -14.51 2.86 14.51
C GLU A 83 -15.77 3.69 14.80
N LYS A 84 -15.59 4.89 15.36
CA LYS A 84 -16.69 5.79 15.70
C LYS A 84 -17.43 6.30 14.47
N TYR A 85 -16.70 6.72 13.42
CA TYR A 85 -17.29 7.10 12.14
C TYR A 85 -18.17 5.98 11.59
N LEU A 86 -17.63 4.76 11.51
CA LEU A 86 -18.31 3.59 10.97
C LEU A 86 -19.53 3.20 11.82
N THR A 87 -19.43 3.28 13.14
CA THR A 87 -20.57 2.97 14.02
C THR A 87 -21.68 4.01 13.89
N GLU A 88 -21.32 5.29 13.82
CA GLU A 88 -22.30 6.37 13.71
C GLU A 88 -22.99 6.40 12.34
N ILE A 89 -22.28 6.18 11.23
CA ILE A 89 -22.90 6.29 9.89
C ILE A 89 -24.01 5.26 9.64
N ILE A 90 -23.98 4.12 10.34
CA ILE A 90 -25.03 3.09 10.26
C ILE A 90 -26.01 3.09 11.44
N SER A 91 -25.88 4.06 12.36
CA SER A 91 -26.78 4.16 13.50
C SER A 91 -28.10 4.82 13.11
N ASP A 92 -29.22 4.22 13.51
CA ASP A 92 -30.56 4.81 13.33
C ASP A 92 -30.72 6.15 14.07
N SER A 93 -29.87 6.42 15.06
CA SER A 93 -29.88 7.66 15.83
C SER A 93 -29.13 8.82 15.14
N THR A 94 -28.56 8.59 13.95
CA THR A 94 -27.74 9.59 13.26
C THR A 94 -28.59 10.61 12.55
N THR A 95 -28.40 11.88 12.91
CA THR A 95 -29.16 13.01 12.39
C THR A 95 -28.29 14.01 11.62
N ASP A 96 -27.03 14.18 12.01
CA ASP A 96 -26.06 15.01 11.31
C ASP A 96 -25.31 14.18 10.27
N PHE A 97 -25.84 14.12 9.05
CA PHE A 97 -25.17 13.45 7.93
C PHE A 97 -24.08 14.31 7.27
N GLU A 98 -24.08 15.62 7.49
CA GLU A 98 -23.08 16.53 6.90
C GLU A 98 -21.69 16.25 7.46
N LYS A 99 -21.58 15.81 8.71
CA LYS A 99 -20.29 15.43 9.30
C LYS A 99 -19.58 14.31 8.55
N PHE A 100 -20.29 13.45 7.81
CA PHE A 100 -19.67 12.34 7.07
C PHE A 100 -19.13 12.75 5.69
N LYS A 101 -19.48 13.95 5.20
CA LYS A 101 -18.93 14.49 3.95
C LYS A 101 -17.48 14.92 4.17
N PHE A 102 -16.55 14.18 3.59
CA PHE A 102 -15.11 14.41 3.77
C PHE A 102 -14.43 14.95 2.51
N GLN A 103 -14.92 14.62 1.32
CA GLN A 103 -14.24 14.96 0.07
C GLN A 103 -14.24 16.46 -0.18
N SER A 104 -13.05 17.04 -0.35
CA SER A 104 -12.92 18.41 -0.83
C SER A 104 -13.09 18.49 -2.35
N PRO A 105 -13.48 19.66 -2.91
CA PRO A 105 -13.55 19.86 -4.36
C PRO A 105 -12.24 19.54 -5.09
N LYS A 106 -11.09 19.74 -4.43
CA LYS A 106 -9.77 19.39 -4.95
C LYS A 106 -9.60 17.89 -5.07
N THR A 107 -10.01 17.13 -4.07
CA THR A 107 -9.93 15.67 -4.06
C THR A 107 -10.91 15.06 -5.05
N GLU A 108 -12.14 15.58 -5.14
CA GLU A 108 -13.13 15.18 -6.16
C GLU A 108 -12.56 15.39 -7.57
N THR A 109 -11.99 16.57 -7.84
CA THR A 109 -11.32 16.86 -9.12
C THR A 109 -10.19 15.87 -9.41
N LYS A 110 -9.41 15.49 -8.39
CA LYS A 110 -8.29 14.54 -8.53
C LYS A 110 -8.78 13.12 -8.77
N LEU A 111 -9.83 12.69 -8.08
CA LEU A 111 -10.50 11.40 -8.29
C LEU A 111 -10.92 11.26 -9.75
N ASN A 112 -11.66 12.25 -10.27
CA ASN A 112 -12.15 12.27 -11.65
C ASN A 112 -11.00 12.28 -12.68
N LYS A 113 -10.02 13.17 -12.51
CA LYS A 113 -8.90 13.30 -13.46
C LYS A 113 -7.93 12.12 -13.45
N SER A 114 -7.86 11.37 -12.35
CA SER A 114 -6.97 10.21 -12.24
C SER A 114 -7.45 8.99 -13.02
N GLY A 115 -8.74 8.94 -13.37
CA GLY A 115 -9.39 7.75 -13.90
C GLY A 115 -9.66 6.66 -12.85
N LEU A 116 -9.37 6.92 -11.57
CA LEU A 116 -9.62 5.96 -10.48
C LEU A 116 -11.10 5.59 -10.36
N TRP A 117 -12.02 6.53 -10.57
CA TRP A 117 -13.46 6.25 -10.49
C TRP A 117 -13.88 5.09 -11.42
N ASN A 118 -13.33 5.06 -12.64
CA ASN A 118 -13.59 3.98 -13.60
C ASN A 118 -12.93 2.64 -13.22
N GLU A 119 -11.91 2.63 -12.37
CA GLU A 119 -11.33 1.40 -11.82
C GLU A 119 -12.12 0.85 -10.64
N LEU A 120 -12.92 1.70 -9.98
CA LEU A 120 -13.77 1.31 -8.86
C LEU A 120 -15.16 0.90 -9.33
N TYR A 121 -15.71 1.66 -10.27
CA TYR A 121 -17.12 1.57 -10.66
C TYR A 121 -17.31 1.52 -12.17
N LEU A 122 -18.43 0.92 -12.57
CA LEU A 122 -18.99 0.95 -13.91
C LEU A 122 -20.46 1.35 -13.80
N LYS A 123 -21.08 1.67 -14.93
CA LYS A 123 -22.53 1.76 -15.06
C LYS A 123 -23.01 0.65 -15.98
N ASP A 124 -24.10 -0.01 -15.62
CA ASP A 124 -24.77 -0.95 -16.51
C ASP A 124 -25.52 -0.21 -17.64
N GLU A 125 -26.21 -0.96 -18.49
CA GLU A 125 -27.00 -0.41 -19.61
C GLU A 125 -28.12 0.55 -19.16
N ASN A 126 -28.59 0.43 -17.92
CA ASN A 126 -29.62 1.28 -17.33
C ASN A 126 -29.04 2.44 -16.52
N GLY A 127 -27.71 2.58 -16.49
CA GLY A 127 -27.02 3.61 -15.74
C GLY A 127 -26.86 3.29 -14.24
N LEU A 128 -27.22 2.08 -13.80
CA LEU A 128 -27.06 1.66 -12.41
C LEU A 128 -25.58 1.47 -12.09
N LEU A 129 -25.16 1.99 -10.94
CA LEU A 129 -23.77 1.89 -10.48
C LEU A 129 -23.44 0.44 -10.09
N MET A 130 -22.34 -0.07 -10.63
CA MET A 130 -21.82 -1.41 -10.39
C MET A 130 -20.35 -1.32 -9.97
N ILE A 131 -19.87 -2.28 -9.18
CA ILE A 131 -18.43 -2.44 -8.91
C ILE A 131 -17.72 -2.91 -10.18
N ASN A 132 -16.58 -2.30 -10.51
CA ASN A 132 -15.72 -2.77 -11.59
C ASN A 132 -14.89 -3.97 -11.14
N LYS A 133 -15.44 -5.19 -11.23
CA LYS A 133 -14.76 -6.44 -10.85
C LYS A 133 -13.44 -6.69 -11.61
N THR A 134 -13.31 -6.14 -12.81
CA THR A 134 -12.10 -6.27 -13.65
C THR A 134 -11.12 -5.10 -13.52
N GLY A 135 -11.49 -4.09 -12.74
CA GLY A 135 -10.72 -2.87 -12.54
C GLY A 135 -9.39 -3.12 -11.85
N GLN A 136 -8.43 -2.25 -12.11
CA GLN A 136 -7.07 -2.34 -11.54
C GLN A 136 -7.09 -2.32 -10.02
N TYR A 137 -8.07 -1.66 -9.40
CA TYR A 137 -8.18 -1.61 -7.94
C TYR A 137 -8.47 -2.98 -7.33
N LEU A 138 -9.51 -3.68 -7.79
CA LEU A 138 -9.82 -5.02 -7.26
C LEU A 138 -8.73 -6.04 -7.58
N ARG A 139 -8.12 -5.98 -8.77
CA ARG A 139 -6.96 -6.84 -9.09
C ARG A 139 -5.76 -6.58 -8.19
N ALA A 140 -5.54 -5.33 -7.80
CA ALA A 140 -4.47 -5.01 -6.86
C ALA A 140 -4.79 -5.53 -5.44
N LEU A 141 -6.07 -5.49 -5.02
CA LEU A 141 -6.48 -6.06 -3.73
C LEU A 141 -6.42 -7.58 -3.70
N ASP A 142 -6.75 -8.26 -4.80
CA ASP A 142 -6.58 -9.72 -4.94
C ASP A 142 -5.15 -10.15 -4.58
N TYR A 143 -4.16 -9.49 -5.19
CA TYR A 143 -2.75 -9.74 -4.88
C TYR A 143 -2.39 -9.46 -3.41
N VAL A 144 -2.88 -8.35 -2.85
CA VAL A 144 -2.60 -7.99 -1.44
C VAL A 144 -3.26 -8.99 -0.48
N GLY A 145 -4.43 -9.52 -0.85
CA GLY A 145 -5.18 -10.51 -0.08
C GLY A 145 -4.44 -11.83 0.15
N GLU A 146 -3.42 -12.14 -0.65
CA GLU A 146 -2.58 -13.32 -0.44
C GLU A 146 -1.85 -13.31 0.92
N THR A 147 -1.54 -12.12 1.45
CA THR A 147 -0.85 -11.98 2.76
C THR A 147 -1.65 -11.17 3.79
N ASP A 148 -2.73 -10.51 3.38
CA ASP A 148 -3.60 -9.72 4.26
C ASP A 148 -5.03 -10.28 4.28
N LYS A 149 -5.38 -10.89 5.42
CA LYS A 149 -6.69 -11.54 5.60
C LYS A 149 -7.87 -10.57 5.47
N PHE A 150 -7.75 -9.35 5.99
CA PHE A 150 -8.85 -8.37 5.91
C PHE A 150 -9.07 -7.94 4.46
N VAL A 151 -7.98 -7.70 3.73
CA VAL A 151 -8.05 -7.34 2.30
C VAL A 151 -8.64 -8.49 1.48
N LYS A 152 -8.25 -9.73 1.77
CA LYS A 152 -8.81 -10.93 1.14
C LYS A 152 -10.32 -11.04 1.33
N GLU A 153 -10.79 -10.95 2.58
CA GLU A 153 -12.22 -11.02 2.89
C GLU A 153 -13.00 -9.91 2.18
N TYR A 154 -12.46 -8.69 2.13
CA TYR A 154 -13.08 -7.60 1.39
C TYR A 154 -13.16 -7.88 -0.12
N TYR A 155 -12.06 -8.32 -0.72
CA TYR A 155 -11.99 -8.66 -2.14
C TYR A 155 -12.99 -9.77 -2.50
N GLU A 156 -13.01 -10.87 -1.76
CA GLU A 156 -13.91 -12.01 -2.01
C GLU A 156 -15.38 -11.61 -1.90
N ASN A 157 -15.73 -10.78 -0.91
CA ASN A 157 -17.10 -10.27 -0.79
C ASN A 157 -17.51 -9.37 -1.97
N ARG A 158 -16.58 -8.54 -2.46
CA ARG A 158 -16.81 -7.66 -3.63
C ARG A 158 -16.90 -8.45 -4.94
N GLU A 159 -16.04 -9.44 -5.10
CA GLU A 159 -16.07 -10.35 -6.24
C GLU A 159 -17.41 -11.08 -6.30
N ALA A 160 -17.84 -11.67 -5.17
CA ALA A 160 -19.05 -12.48 -5.15
C ALA A 160 -20.33 -11.64 -5.28
N ALA A 161 -20.48 -10.60 -4.45
CA ALA A 161 -21.74 -9.87 -4.32
C ALA A 161 -21.81 -8.56 -5.12
N GLY A 162 -20.67 -8.01 -5.57
CA GLY A 162 -20.62 -6.71 -6.23
C GLY A 162 -21.04 -5.57 -5.29
N MET A 163 -22.08 -4.83 -5.70
CA MET A 163 -22.65 -3.74 -4.88
C MET A 163 -23.41 -4.34 -3.70
N ILE A 164 -23.03 -3.94 -2.49
CA ILE A 164 -23.67 -4.37 -1.25
C ILE A 164 -24.23 -3.11 -0.56
N ARG A 165 -25.32 -3.24 0.20
CA ARG A 165 -25.83 -2.14 1.02
C ARG A 165 -24.75 -1.64 1.98
N GLN A 166 -24.58 -0.32 2.08
CA GLN A 166 -23.54 0.32 2.90
C GLN A 166 -23.55 -0.18 4.35
N GLU A 167 -24.72 -0.34 4.95
CA GLU A 167 -24.89 -0.89 6.31
C GLU A 167 -24.22 -2.27 6.47
N LEU A 168 -24.41 -3.16 5.50
CA LEU A 168 -23.85 -4.52 5.55
C LEU A 168 -22.33 -4.50 5.36
N ILE A 169 -21.82 -3.62 4.50
CA ILE A 169 -20.38 -3.44 4.28
C ILE A 169 -19.73 -2.95 5.57
N VAL A 170 -20.29 -1.91 6.18
CA VAL A 170 -19.76 -1.34 7.43
C VAL A 170 -19.79 -2.36 8.57
N ARG A 171 -20.90 -3.10 8.72
CA ARG A 171 -20.96 -4.19 9.71
C ARG A 171 -19.91 -5.27 9.44
N GLY A 172 -19.68 -5.62 8.17
CA GLY A 172 -18.63 -6.55 7.77
C GLY A 172 -17.23 -6.05 8.14
N ILE A 173 -16.92 -4.79 7.82
CA ILE A 173 -15.65 -4.14 8.17
C ILE A 173 -15.45 -4.10 9.69
N LEU A 174 -16.46 -3.68 10.46
CA LEU A 174 -16.34 -3.64 11.92
C LEU A 174 -16.13 -5.05 12.52
N LYS A 175 -16.81 -6.06 11.97
CA LYS A 175 -16.70 -7.45 12.42
C LYS A 175 -15.33 -8.07 12.12
N SER A 176 -14.68 -7.70 11.01
CA SER A 176 -13.36 -8.22 10.64
C SER A 176 -12.20 -7.56 11.40
N ASN A 177 -12.49 -6.60 12.29
CA ASN A 177 -11.54 -5.94 13.19
C ASN A 177 -10.26 -5.43 12.48
N PRO A 178 -10.39 -4.53 11.49
CA PRO A 178 -9.26 -4.01 10.76
C PRO A 178 -8.31 -3.20 11.64
N ASN A 179 -7.01 -3.26 11.31
CA ASN A 179 -6.04 -2.30 11.77
C ASN A 179 -6.16 -0.97 11.00
N PHE A 180 -6.79 0.05 11.57
CA PHE A 180 -6.94 1.36 10.90
C PHE A 180 -5.64 2.17 10.75
N ASN A 181 -4.52 1.72 11.34
CA ASN A 181 -3.20 2.24 10.98
C ASN A 181 -2.62 1.62 9.72
N ASP A 182 -3.11 0.44 9.32
CA ASP A 182 -2.62 -0.27 8.14
C ASP A 182 -2.95 0.50 6.85
N TYR A 183 -2.01 0.42 5.90
CA TYR A 183 -2.09 1.13 4.63
C TYR A 183 -3.31 0.73 3.80
N PHE A 184 -3.62 -0.56 3.69
CA PHE A 184 -4.70 -1.06 2.85
C PHE A 184 -6.04 -1.00 3.56
N HIS A 185 -6.08 -1.33 4.85
CA HIS A 185 -7.31 -1.36 5.62
C HIS A 185 -8.04 -0.01 5.60
N LYS A 186 -7.32 1.09 5.88
CA LYS A 186 -7.91 2.44 5.86
C LYS A 186 -8.39 2.85 4.47
N ARG A 187 -7.70 2.41 3.41
CA ARG A 187 -8.03 2.75 2.02
C ARG A 187 -9.31 2.08 1.56
N ILE A 188 -9.50 0.81 1.95
CA ILE A 188 -10.75 0.08 1.73
C ILE A 188 -11.91 0.87 2.35
N VAL A 189 -11.81 1.25 3.63
CA VAL A 189 -12.87 2.03 4.29
C VAL A 189 -13.17 3.31 3.54
N VAL A 190 -12.15 4.09 3.20
CA VAL A 190 -12.34 5.39 2.55
C VAL A 190 -13.01 5.27 1.20
N ILE A 191 -12.66 4.24 0.41
CA ILE A 191 -13.25 4.00 -0.91
C ILE A 191 -14.75 3.70 -0.84
N GLU A 192 -15.23 3.08 0.23
CA GLU A 192 -16.66 2.79 0.43
C GLU A 192 -17.56 4.02 0.57
N PHE A 193 -16.97 5.19 0.74
CA PHE A 193 -17.69 6.45 0.89
C PHE A 193 -17.37 7.42 -0.26
N THR A 194 -17.05 6.87 -1.45
CA THR A 194 -16.66 7.66 -2.64
C THR A 194 -17.68 7.78 -3.75
N PHE A 195 -18.78 7.03 -3.69
CA PHE A 195 -19.80 6.98 -4.74
C PHE A 195 -21.05 7.81 -4.39
#